data_AF-A0A6A4GEU7-F1
#
_entry.id   AF-A0A6A4GEU7-F1
#
_cell.length_a   1.000
_cell.length_b   1.000
_cell.length_c   1.000
_cell.angle_alpha   90.00
_cell.angle_beta   90.00
_cell.angle_gamma   90.00
#
_symmetry.space_group_name_H-M   'P 1'
#
loop_
_entity.id
_entity.type
_entity.pdbx_description
1 polymer ?
#
loop_
_entity_poly.entity_id
_entity_poly.type
_entity_poly.pdbx_seq_one_letter_code
_entity_poly.pdbx_strand_id
1 'polypeptide(L)' 'VQSVNGKTDWTFGVAKDVPFHFNDIIAFLKVHVVDSPAYNVLLCRPFKILTQARIQNFLSG' A
#
# COMPACT_ATOMS: atom_id res chain seq x y z
N VAL A 1 0.95 -11.00 -8.25
CA VAL A 1 2.01 -10.05 -7.84
C VAL A 1 3.04 -10.86 -7.09
N GLN A 2 4.30 -10.86 -7.51
CA GLN A 2 5.31 -11.62 -6.78
C GLN A 2 5.63 -10.83 -5.51
N SER A 3 5.25 -11.39 -4.36
CA SER A 3 5.53 -10.78 -3.06
C SER A 3 7.04 -10.78 -2.82
N VAL A 4 7.54 -9.76 -2.11
CA VAL A 4 8.94 -9.73 -1.63
C VAL A 4 9.26 -10.94 -0.76
N ASN A 5 8.22 -11.62 -0.27
CA ASN A 5 8.30 -12.76 0.66
C ASN A 5 8.44 -14.12 -0.04
N GLY A 6 8.61 -14.18 -1.36
CA GLY A 6 8.81 -15.43 -2.10
C GLY A 6 7.58 -16.35 -2.21
N LYS A 7 6.46 -16.01 -1.54
CA LYS A 7 5.14 -16.59 -1.78
C LYS A 7 4.48 -15.89 -2.96
N THR A 8 3.88 -16.67 -3.85
CA THR A 8 2.93 -16.17 -4.83
C THR A 8 1.68 -15.77 -4.04
N ASP A 9 1.61 -14.50 -3.63
CA ASP A 9 0.41 -13.97 -2.99
C ASP A 9 -0.70 -13.97 -4.05
N TRP A 10 -1.63 -14.91 -3.90
CA TRP A 10 -2.85 -14.93 -4.69
C TRP A 10 -3.59 -13.64 -4.39
N THR A 11 -3.75 -12.80 -5.42
CA THR A 11 -4.53 -11.58 -5.28
C THR A 11 -6.00 -11.96 -5.30
N PHE A 12 -6.77 -11.56 -4.29
CA PHE A 12 -8.23 -11.61 -4.34
C PHE A 12 -8.80 -10.75 -5.48
N GLY A 13 -8.05 -9.72 -5.89
CA GLY A 13 -8.39 -8.93 -7.07
C GLY A 13 -7.85 -7.51 -6.98
N VAL A 14 -8.48 -6.63 -7.74
CA VAL A 14 -8.17 -5.21 -7.80
C VAL A 14 -9.40 -4.42 -7.38
N ALA A 15 -9.28 -3.61 -6.33
CA ALA A 15 -10.26 -2.58 -6.03
C ALA A 15 -9.85 -1.27 -6.74
N LYS A 16 -10.81 -0.61 -7.37
CA LYS A 16 -10.61 0.64 -8.13
C LYS A 16 -11.33 1.78 -7.44
N ASP A 17 -10.80 2.98 -7.58
CA ASP A 17 -11.39 4.23 -7.08
C ASP A 17 -11.74 4.17 -5.58
N VAL A 18 -10.87 3.53 -4.80
CA VAL A 18 -11.05 3.44 -3.35
C VAL A 18 -10.51 4.72 -2.70
N PRO A 19 -11.30 5.44 -1.90
CA PRO A 19 -10.82 6.62 -1.20
C PRO A 19 -9.91 6.22 -0.03
N PHE A 20 -8.68 6.73 -0.02
CA PHE A 20 -7.74 6.66 1.09
C PHE A 20 -7.59 8.04 1.72
N HIS A 21 -7.82 8.12 3.03
CA HIS A 21 -7.66 9.35 3.80
C HIS A 21 -6.24 9.45 4.35
N PHE A 22 -5.53 10.49 3.94
CA PHE A 22 -4.23 10.91 4.47
C PHE A 22 -4.39 12.24 5.18
N ASN A 23 -4.84 12.21 6.44
CA ASN A 23 -5.24 13.40 7.19
C ASN A 23 -6.29 14.20 6.40
N ASP A 24 -5.95 15.40 5.93
CA ASP A 24 -6.85 16.29 5.18
C ASP A 24 -6.90 16.00 3.67
N ILE A 25 -6.13 15.02 3.18
CA ILE A 25 -6.05 14.67 1.76
C ILE A 25 -6.81 13.37 1.52
N ILE A 26 -7.68 13.36 0.51
CA ILE A 26 -8.33 12.13 0.01
C ILE A 26 -7.68 11.76 -1.32
N ALA A 27 -7.10 10.56 -1.40
CA ALA A 27 -6.54 10.01 -2.63
C ALA A 27 -7.33 8.79 -3.08
N PHE A 28 -7.81 8.81 -4.33
CA PHE A 28 -8.47 7.66 -4.93
C PHE A 28 -7.43 6.72 -5.53
N LEU A 29 -7.32 5.51 -4.98
CA LEU A 29 -6.28 4.55 -5.35
C LEU A 29 -6.88 3.28 -5.95
N LYS A 30 -6.17 2.75 -6.95
CA LYS A 30 -6.31 1.37 -7.37
C LYS A 30 -5.41 0.50 -6.51
N VAL A 31 -5.98 -0.45 -5.79
CA VAL A 31 -5.24 -1.32 -4.87
C VAL A 31 -5.38 -2.80 -5.25
N HIS A 32 -4.30 -3.55 -5.11
CA HIS A 32 -4.31 -5.00 -5.24
C HIS A 32 -4.58 -5.60 -3.86
N VAL A 33 -5.68 -6.35 -3.73
CA VAL A 33 -6.01 -7.07 -2.51
C VAL A 33 -5.35 -8.43 -2.57
N VAL A 34 -4.58 -8.77 -1.54
CA VAL A 34 -3.79 -10.00 -1.45
C VAL A 34 -4.21 -10.79 -0.22
N ASP A 35 -4.16 -12.12 -0.31
CA ASP A 35 -4.35 -12.99 0.85
C ASP A 35 -3.12 -12.98 1.75
N SER A 36 -3.36 -12.89 3.07
CA SER A 36 -2.31 -12.94 4.11
C SER A 36 -1.11 -12.00 3.88
N PRO A 37 -1.32 -10.67 3.71
CA PRO A 37 -0.23 -9.75 3.45
C PRO A 37 0.70 -9.56 4.66
N ALA A 38 1.97 -9.30 4.40
CA ALA A 38 2.92 -8.87 5.46
C ALA A 38 2.62 -7.48 6.05
N TYR A 39 1.82 -6.67 5.36
CA TYR A 39 1.46 -5.31 5.77
C TYR A 39 -0.01 -5.04 5.44
N ASN A 40 -0.72 -4.25 6.25
CA ASN A 40 -2.10 -3.89 5.93
C ASN A 40 -2.22 -3.05 4.64
N VAL A 41 -1.24 -2.16 4.39
CA VAL A 41 -1.17 -1.33 3.18
C VAL A 41 0.29 -1.21 2.77
N LEU A 42 0.56 -1.44 1.48
CA LEU A 42 1.87 -1.21 0.88
C LEU A 42 1.77 -0.13 -0.19
N LEU A 43 2.37 1.03 0.06
CA LEU A 43 2.49 2.10 -0.93
C LEU A 43 3.84 1.98 -1.65
N CYS A 44 3.80 1.75 -2.96
CA CYS A 44 4.99 1.57 -3.76
C CYS A 44 5.74 2.89 -3.99
N ARG A 45 7.00 2.79 -4.43
CA ARG A 45 7.91 3.91 -4.70
C ARG A 45 7.32 5.04 -5.57
N PRO A 46 6.50 4.77 -6.62
CA PRO A 46 5.86 5.86 -7.38
C PRO A 46 5.04 6.78 -6.48
N PHE A 47 4.32 6.23 -5.50
CA PHE A 47 3.54 7.03 -4.56
C PHE A 47 4.44 7.90 -3.69
N LYS A 48 5.55 7.33 -3.18
CA LYS A 48 6.56 8.08 -2.42
C LYS A 48 7.15 9.25 -3.21
N ILE A 49 7.43 9.05 -4.50
CA ILE A 49 7.98 10.11 -5.38
C ILE A 49 6.93 11.19 -5.63
N LEU A 50 5.72 10.80 -6.02
CA LEU A 50 4.65 11.75 -6.38
C LEU A 50 4.18 12.59 -5.20
N THR A 51 4.11 11.99 -4.01
CA THR A 51 3.70 12.69 -2.78
C THR A 51 4.85 13.38 -2.06
N GLN A 52 6.09 13.21 -2.56
CA GLN A 52 7.31 13.66 -1.88
C GLN A 52 7.35 13.21 -0.40
N ALA A 53 6.80 12.03 -0.10
CA ALA A 53 6.56 11.60 1.27
C ALA A 53 7.88 11.39 2.04
N ARG A 54 7.90 11.88 3.28
CA ARG A 54 8.99 11.67 4.23
C ARG A 54 8.72 10.41 5.06
N ILE A 55 9.68 9.48 5.08
CA ILE A 55 9.62 8.30 5.95
C ILE A 55 10.04 8.71 7.35
N GLN A 56 9.22 8.40 8.34
CA GLN A 56 9.54 8.52 9.76
C GLN A 56 9.35 7.15 10.39
N ASN A 57 10.45 6.56 10.87
CA ASN A 57 10.41 5.29 11.56
C ASN A 57 10.31 5.58 13.06
N PHE A 58 9.35 4.96 13.73
CA PHE A 58 9.20 5.00 15.17
C PHE A 58 9.64 3.64 15.72
N LEU A 59 10.36 3.65 16.84
CA LEU A 59 10.60 2.43 17.59
C LEU A 59 9.28 2.02 18.24
N SER A 60 8.80 0.83 17.91
CA SER A 60 7.76 0.18 18.70
C SER A 60 8.38 -0.20 20.04
N GLY A 61 7.91 0.41 21.13
CA GLY A 61 8.21 -0.04 22.49
C GLY A 61 7.51 -1.34 22.82
#